data_AF-A0A3D0CBU9-F1
#
_entry.id   AF-A0A3D0CBU9-F1
#
_cell.length_a   1.000
_cell.length_b   1.000
_cell.length_c   1.000
_cell.angle_alpha   90.00
_cell.angle_beta   90.00
_cell.angle_gamma   90.00
#
_symmetry.space_group_name_H-M   'P 1'
#
loop_
_entity.id
_entity.type
_entity.pdbx_description
1 polymer ?
#
loop_
_entity_poly.entity_id
_entity_poly.type
_entity_poly.pdbx_seq_one_letter_code
_entity_poly.pdbx_strand_id
1 'polypeptide(L)' 'MSNNKTKPLDRIDLMILSTLQADGRISNVDLAKKVNLSASPCLDRVKR' A
#
# COMPACT_ATOMS: atom_id res chain seq x y z
N MET A 1 10.73 15.97 -15.82
CA MET A 1 10.80 14.54 -15.40
C MET A 1 9.68 14.25 -14.40
N SER A 2 8.61 13.58 -14.82
CA SER A 2 7.68 12.88 -13.89
C SER A 2 7.14 11.67 -14.65
N ASN A 3 7.90 10.57 -14.60
CA ASN A 3 7.56 9.35 -15.30
C ASN A 3 6.48 8.64 -14.48
N ASN A 4 5.22 9.04 -14.67
CA ASN A 4 4.04 8.39 -14.12
C ASN A 4 3.92 7.02 -14.80
N LYS A 5 4.77 6.07 -14.39
CA LYS A 5 4.64 4.67 -14.79
C LYS A 5 3.30 4.23 -14.24
N THR A 6 2.32 4.12 -15.10
CA THR A 6 1.11 3.30 -14.95
C THR A 6 1.54 1.84 -14.77
N LYS A 7 2.26 1.56 -13.68
CA LYS A 7 2.40 0.20 -13.18
C LYS A 7 0.99 -0.18 -12.77
N PRO A 8 0.46 -1.28 -13.32
CA PRO A 8 -0.88 -1.73 -12.95
C PRO A 8 -0.93 -1.82 -11.43
N LEU A 9 -1.90 -1.16 -10.80
CA LEU A 9 -2.14 -1.34 -9.38
C LEU A 9 -2.43 -2.82 -9.18
N ASP A 10 -1.58 -3.49 -8.41
CA ASP A 10 -1.86 -4.87 -8.04
C ASP A 10 -3.08 -4.88 -7.11
N ARG A 11 -3.69 -6.05 -6.97
CA ARG A 11 -4.77 -6.27 -5.99
C ARG A 11 -4.35 -5.85 -4.58
N ILE A 12 -3.06 -5.99 -4.25
CA ILE A 12 -2.45 -5.50 -3.01
C ILE A 12 -2.58 -3.98 -2.87
N ASP A 13 -2.24 -3.21 -3.91
CA ASP A 13 -2.28 -1.75 -3.86
C ASP A 13 -3.71 -1.26 -3.64
N LEU A 14 -4.67 -1.89 -4.31
CA LEU A 14 -6.09 -1.63 -4.09
C LEU A 14 -6.52 -1.95 -2.66
N MET A 15 -6.00 -3.03 -2.08
CA MET A 15 -6.29 -3.44 -0.70
C MET A 15 -5.65 -2.48 0.33
N ILE A 16 -4.43 -2.01 0.04
CA ILE A 16 -3.75 -0.97 0.82
C ILE A 16 -4.56 0.32 0.80
N LEU A 17 -4.95 0.80 -0.37
CA LEU A 17 -5.75 2.01 -0.54
C LEU A 17 -7.11 1.89 0.14
N SER A 18 -7.80 0.75 -0.03
CA SER A 18 -9.09 0.50 0.62
C SER A 18 -8.95 0.49 2.15
N THR A 19 -7.87 -0.09 2.67
CA THR A 19 -7.62 -0.13 4.12
C THR A 19 -7.26 1.25 4.66
N LEU A 20 -6.43 2.02 3.96
CA LEU A 20 -6.07 3.40 4.32
C LEU A 20 -7.26 4.36 4.22
N GLN A 21 -8.14 4.17 3.23
CA GLN A 21 -9.37 4.96 3.11
C GLN A 21 -10.37 4.65 4.24
N ALA A 22 -10.45 3.40 4.67
CA ALA A 22 -11.30 3.00 5.80
C ALA A 22 -10.70 3.43 7.15
N ASP A 23 -9.38 3.31 7.31
CA ASP A 23 -8.65 3.63 8.53
C ASP A 23 -7.32 4.32 8.19
N GLY A 24 -7.35 5.65 8.12
CA GLY A 24 -6.17 6.46 7.81
C GLY A 24 -5.14 6.57 8.94
N ARG A 25 -5.42 5.99 10.12
CA ARG A 25 -4.50 5.98 11.27
C ARG A 25 -3.82 4.62 11.47
N ILE A 26 -4.13 3.64 10.62
CA ILE A 26 -3.53 2.31 10.70
C ILE A 26 -1.99 2.40 10.57
N SER A 27 -1.29 1.65 11.42
CA SER A 27 0.17 1.54 11.33
C SER A 27 0.57 0.75 10.08
N ASN A 28 1.68 1.12 9.44
CA ASN A 28 2.21 0.37 8.30
C ASN A 28 2.46 -1.11 8.61
N VAL A 29 2.77 -1.45 9.86
CA VAL A 29 2.95 -2.84 10.30
C VAL A 29 1.63 -3.60 10.30
N ASP A 30 0.55 -2.98 10.77
CA ASP A 30 -0.79 -3.60 10.80
C ASP A 30 -1.44 -3.62 9.41
N LEU A 31 -1.22 -2.57 8.62
CA LEU A 31 -1.59 -2.53 7.21
C LEU A 31 -0.93 -3.70 6.45
N ALA A 32 0.38 -3.88 6.63
CA ALA A 32 1.14 -4.97 5.99
C ALA A 32 0.62 -6.35 6.41
N LYS A 33 0.33 -6.56 7.70
CA LYS A 33 -0.32 -7.79 8.19
C LYS A 33 -1.68 -8.01 7.52
N LYS A 34 -2.49 -6.95 7.39
CA LYS A 34 -3.84 -7.01 6.81
C LYS A 34 -3.84 -7.34 5.32
N VAL A 35 -2.83 -6.88 4.58
CA VAL A 35 -2.65 -7.19 3.15
C VAL A 35 -1.72 -8.39 2.89
N ASN A 36 -1.38 -9.17 3.94
CA ASN A 36 -0.47 -10.33 3.87
C ASN A 36 0.90 -10.03 3.23
N LEU A 37 1.51 -8.91 3.61
CA LEU A 37 2.85 -8.52 3.18
C LEU A 37 3.78 -8.26 4.37
N SER A 38 5.07 -8.33 4.08
CA SER A 38 6.10 -7.82 4.98
C SER A 38 6.05 -6.30 5.05
N ALA A 39 6.41 -5.73 6.20
CA ALA A 39 6.39 -4.28 6.40
C ALA A 39 7.26 -3.50 5.40
N SER A 40 8.39 -4.10 4.96
CA SER A 40 9.34 -3.46 4.03
C SER A 40 8.73 -3.18 2.63
N PRO A 41 8.19 -4.17 1.89
CA PRO A 41 7.52 -3.92 0.61
C PRO A 41 6.24 -3.08 0.76
N CYS A 42 5.50 -3.24 1.85
CA CYS A 42 4.28 -2.46 2.09
C CYS A 42 4.58 -0.95 2.19
N LEU A 43 5.69 -0.60 2.86
CA LEU A 43 6.10 0.79 3.04
C LEU A 43 6.61 1.42 1.73
N ASP A 44 7.30 0.63 0.92
CA ASP A 44 7.71 1.04 -0.44
C ASP A 44 6.48 1.31 -1.33
N ARG A 45 5.46 0.45 -1.25
CA ARG A 45 4.20 0.61 -1.99
C ARG A 45 3.39 1.83 -1.56
N VAL A 46 3.32 2.13 -0.26
CA VAL A 46 2.60 3.30 0.28
C VAL A 46 3.29 4.63 -0.09
N LYS A 47 4.62 4.64 -0.24
CA LYS A 47 5.39 5.84 -0.62
C LYS A 47 5.36 6.18 -2.11
N ARG A 48 4.90 5.24 -2.94
CA ARG A 48 5.03 5.28 -4.39
C ARG A 48 3.86 5.98 -5.06
#